data_AF-A0A7Y8JHK8-F1
#
_entry.id   AF-A0A7Y8JHK8-F1
#
_cell.length_a   1.000
_cell.length_b   1.000
_cell.length_c   1.000
_cell.angle_alpha   90.00
_cell.angle_beta   90.00
_cell.angle_gamma   90.00
#
_symmetry.space_group_name_H-M   'P 1'
#
loop_
_entity.id
_entity.type
_entity.pdbx_description
1 polymer ?
#
loop_
_entity_poly.entity_id
_entity_poly.type
_entity_poly.pdbx_seq_one_letter_code
_entity_poly.pdbx_strand_id
1 'polypeptide(L)'
;MHCHDSIDYSALTRSIRRWARDLGVSGIGISGITLDDAEKSLLSWLDKGYHGDMDYMAAHGTKRTRPNELVPGTLSVISARLPYWPASARDAREILADPSLAYISRYALGRDYHKVLRDRLQKLASRIEAACQEIGLGPLQYRVFTDSAPVMEVALAAQTKLGWRGK
;
A
#
# COMPACT_ATOMS: atom_id res chain seq x y z
N MET A 1 -32.86 -5.03 27.35
CA MET A 1 -31.48 -5.37 27.74
C MET A 1 -30.77 -5.89 26.50
N HIS A 2 -30.30 -4.98 25.63
CA HIS A 2 -29.60 -5.38 24.40
C HIS A 2 -28.12 -5.51 24.74
N CYS A 3 -27.65 -6.76 24.83
CA CYS A 3 -26.24 -7.09 24.88
C CYS A 3 -25.59 -6.51 23.63
N HIS A 4 -24.81 -5.43 23.77
CA HIS A 4 -23.92 -4.99 22.71
C HIS A 4 -22.84 -6.06 22.59
N ASP A 5 -23.02 -7.00 21.67
CA ASP A 5 -21.91 -7.85 21.25
C ASP A 5 -20.80 -6.92 20.77
N SER A 6 -19.74 -6.82 21.57
CA SER A 6 -18.57 -6.02 21.22
C SER A 6 -17.96 -6.60 19.95
N ILE A 7 -17.81 -5.79 18.92
CA ILE A 7 -17.26 -6.20 17.63
C ILE A 7 -15.85 -6.78 17.84
N ASP A 8 -15.64 -8.03 17.41
CA ASP A 8 -14.33 -8.67 17.47
C ASP A 8 -13.43 -8.24 16.29
N TYR A 9 -12.76 -7.10 16.46
CA TYR A 9 -11.78 -6.60 15.49
C TYR A 9 -10.57 -7.53 15.30
N SER A 10 -10.28 -8.40 16.28
CA SER A 10 -9.18 -9.38 16.16
C SER A 10 -9.56 -10.53 15.22
N ALA A 11 -10.81 -11.00 15.27
CA ALA A 11 -11.35 -11.93 14.28
C ALA A 11 -11.36 -11.31 12.87
N LEU A 12 -11.81 -10.06 12.72
CA LEU A 12 -11.79 -9.37 11.44
C LEU A 12 -10.37 -9.26 10.88
N THR A 13 -9.40 -8.87 11.70
CA THR A 13 -7.97 -8.78 11.30
C THR A 13 -7.43 -10.14 10.83
N ARG A 14 -7.78 -11.24 11.51
CA ARG A 14 -7.40 -12.60 11.08
C ARG A 14 -8.02 -12.95 9.72
N SER A 15 -9.29 -12.62 9.52
CA SER A 15 -9.99 -12.82 8.24
C SER A 15 -9.36 -12.02 7.10
N ILE A 16 -9.02 -10.74 7.33
CA ILE A 16 -8.32 -9.88 6.35
C ILE A 16 -7.02 -10.53 5.89
N ARG A 17 -6.19 -10.98 6.84
CA ARG A 17 -4.92 -11.64 6.52
C ARG A 17 -5.12 -12.94 5.75
N ARG A 18 -6.15 -13.73 6.08
CA ARG A 18 -6.49 -14.95 5.35
C ARG A 18 -6.90 -14.63 3.90
N TRP A 19 -7.88 -13.74 3.71
CA TRP A 19 -8.34 -13.36 2.37
C TRP A 19 -7.25 -12.74 1.51
N ALA A 20 -6.37 -11.94 2.12
CA ALA A 20 -5.22 -11.37 1.43
C ALA A 20 -4.28 -12.46 0.89
N ARG A 21 -4.00 -13.51 1.67
CA ARG A 21 -3.20 -14.66 1.21
C ARG A 21 -3.87 -15.39 0.06
N ASP A 22 -5.19 -15.60 0.11
CA ASP A 22 -5.95 -16.22 -0.99
C ASP A 22 -5.83 -15.42 -2.30
N LEU A 23 -5.65 -14.10 -2.19
CA LEU A 23 -5.46 -13.18 -3.32
C LEU A 23 -3.97 -13.03 -3.73
N GLY A 24 -3.07 -13.83 -3.16
CA GLY A 24 -1.64 -13.82 -3.46
C GLY A 24 -0.88 -12.65 -2.84
N VAL A 25 -1.41 -12.04 -1.78
CA VAL A 25 -0.71 -11.03 -0.97
C VAL A 25 0.15 -11.73 0.08
N SER A 26 1.44 -11.38 0.16
CA SER A 26 2.40 -12.02 1.08
C SER A 26 2.46 -11.38 2.46
N GLY A 27 1.91 -10.19 2.62
CA GLY A 27 1.82 -9.52 3.92
C GLY A 27 0.77 -8.43 3.97
N ILE A 28 0.12 -8.29 5.13
CA ILE A 28 -0.80 -7.19 5.45
C ILE A 28 -0.35 -6.52 6.75
N GLY A 29 -0.28 -5.20 6.71
CA GLY A 29 -0.06 -4.31 7.85
C GLY A 29 -1.27 -3.39 8.00
N ILE A 30 -1.65 -3.08 9.24
CA ILE A 30 -2.69 -2.10 9.54
C ILE A 30 -2.06 -1.06 10.46
N SER A 31 -2.11 0.20 10.05
CA SER A 31 -1.59 1.34 10.81
C SER A 31 -2.67 2.40 11.00
N GLY A 32 -2.40 3.35 11.90
CA GLY A 32 -3.12 4.63 11.91
C GLY A 32 -2.71 5.52 10.74
N ILE A 33 -3.03 6.81 10.86
CA ILE A 33 -2.82 7.81 9.81
C ILE A 33 -1.72 8.84 10.13
N THR A 34 -1.06 8.74 11.29
CA THR A 34 -0.05 9.71 11.74
C THR A 34 1.21 9.60 10.89
N LEU A 35 1.60 10.69 10.21
CA LEU A 35 2.74 10.73 9.29
C LEU A 35 3.65 11.95 9.51
N ASP A 36 3.63 12.56 10.70
CA ASP A 36 4.31 13.84 10.98
C ASP A 36 5.81 13.81 10.65
N ASP A 37 6.52 12.74 11.01
CA ASP A 37 7.95 12.61 10.72
C ASP A 37 8.21 12.39 9.22
N ALA A 38 7.31 11.70 8.53
CA ALA A 38 7.37 11.53 7.09
C ALA A 38 7.07 12.85 6.36
N GLU A 39 6.15 13.67 6.88
CA GLU A 39 5.86 15.03 6.40
C GLU A 39 7.08 15.94 6.55
N LYS A 40 7.67 16.02 7.74
CA LYS A 40 8.90 16.80 7.97
C LYS A 40 10.03 16.37 7.03
N SER A 41 10.22 15.06 6.87
CA SER A 41 11.26 14.51 5.99
C SER A 41 11.01 14.85 4.53
N LEU A 42 9.75 14.74 4.05
CA LEU A 42 9.36 15.11 2.70
C LEU A 42 9.60 16.60 2.45
N LEU A 43 9.17 17.47 3.36
CA LEU A 43 9.34 18.91 3.24
C LEU A 43 10.83 19.30 3.20
N SER A 44 11.65 18.72 4.07
CA SER A 44 13.11 18.97 4.04
C SER A 44 13.76 18.49 2.75
N TRP A 45 13.29 17.38 2.18
CA TRP A 45 13.80 16.84 0.92
C TRP A 45 13.37 17.68 -0.29
N LEU A 46 12.15 18.22 -0.27
CA LEU A 46 11.65 19.14 -1.29
C LEU A 46 12.39 20.48 -1.26
N ASP A 47 12.60 21.06 -0.07
CA ASP A 47 13.33 22.32 0.14
C ASP A 47 14.76 22.27 -0.41
N LYS A 48 15.40 21.09 -0.32
CA LYS A 48 16.74 20.85 -0.89
C LYS A 48 16.75 20.63 -2.40
N GLY A 49 15.60 20.65 -3.07
CA GLY A 49 15.51 20.38 -4.51
C GLY A 49 15.83 18.93 -4.90
N TYR A 50 15.77 17.98 -3.96
CA TYR A 50 16.17 16.60 -4.21
C TYR A 50 15.16 15.77 -5.03
N HIS A 51 14.06 16.39 -5.46
CA HIS A 51 13.05 15.75 -6.30
C HIS A 51 13.43 15.67 -7.77
N GLY A 52 14.44 16.41 -8.23
CA GLY A 52 14.80 16.45 -9.65
C GLY A 52 13.56 16.78 -10.49
N ASP A 53 13.31 15.98 -11.52
CA ASP A 53 12.14 16.16 -12.41
C ASP A 53 10.82 15.58 -11.87
N MET A 54 10.79 15.11 -10.61
CA MET A 54 9.59 14.55 -9.99
C MET A 54 8.66 15.64 -9.43
N ASP A 55 8.21 16.57 -10.28
CA ASP A 55 7.34 17.70 -9.88
C ASP A 55 6.08 17.27 -9.13
N TYR A 56 5.57 16.08 -9.44
CA TYR A 56 4.41 15.47 -8.76
C TYR A 56 4.65 15.24 -7.25
N MET A 57 5.91 15.25 -6.78
CA MET A 57 6.26 15.15 -5.36
C MET A 57 6.01 16.45 -4.60
N ALA A 58 6.17 17.60 -5.26
CA ALA A 58 5.81 18.90 -4.73
C ALA A 58 4.33 19.24 -4.99
N ALA A 59 3.73 18.63 -6.02
CA ALA A 59 2.32 18.77 -6.32
C ALA A 59 1.44 18.23 -5.17
N HIS A 60 0.19 18.71 -5.12
CA HIS A 60 -0.86 18.24 -4.19
C HIS A 60 -0.65 18.55 -2.70
N GLY A 61 0.35 19.35 -2.33
CA GLY A 61 0.54 19.85 -0.98
C GLY A 61 0.63 18.73 0.06
N THR A 62 -0.23 18.76 1.07
CA THR A 62 -0.21 17.83 2.21
C THR A 62 -0.94 16.51 1.98
N LYS A 63 -1.54 16.29 0.80
CA LYS A 63 -2.32 15.08 0.53
C LYS A 63 -1.54 13.78 0.70
N ARG A 64 -0.22 13.79 0.45
CA ARG A 64 0.67 12.61 0.64
C ARG A 64 0.74 12.15 2.09
N THR A 65 0.72 13.10 3.00
CA THR A 65 1.00 12.91 4.43
C THR A 65 -0.25 12.99 5.28
N ARG A 66 -1.38 13.39 4.70
CA ARG A 66 -2.67 13.52 5.41
C ARG A 66 -3.74 12.67 4.74
N PRO A 67 -3.88 11.38 5.14
CA PRO A 67 -4.87 10.47 4.55
C PRO A 67 -6.31 11.00 4.56
N ASN A 68 -6.69 11.78 5.58
CA ASN A 68 -8.01 12.41 5.68
C ASN A 68 -8.30 13.41 4.53
N GLU A 69 -7.27 13.99 3.90
CA GLU A 69 -7.43 14.89 2.74
C GLU A 69 -7.62 14.11 1.41
N LEU A 70 -7.30 12.81 1.40
CA LEU A 70 -7.53 11.91 0.26
C LEU A 70 -8.90 11.26 0.33
N VAL A 71 -9.25 10.76 1.51
CA VAL A 71 -10.53 10.14 1.82
C VAL A 71 -11.00 10.69 3.18
N PRO A 72 -11.99 11.59 3.20
CA PRO A 72 -12.52 12.13 4.45
C PRO A 72 -12.97 11.03 5.41
N GLY A 73 -12.66 11.17 6.69
CA GLY A 73 -12.99 10.19 7.73
C GLY A 73 -12.03 8.99 7.80
N THR A 74 -10.87 9.04 7.15
CA THR A 74 -9.88 7.94 7.23
C THR A 74 -9.38 7.77 8.67
N LEU A 75 -9.54 6.57 9.23
CA LEU A 75 -9.06 6.22 10.57
C LEU A 75 -7.83 5.31 10.55
N SER A 76 -7.71 4.46 9.53
CA SER A 76 -6.64 3.47 9.40
C SER A 76 -6.27 3.26 7.95
N VAL A 77 -5.06 2.74 7.75
CA VAL A 77 -4.55 2.33 6.45
C VAL A 77 -4.18 0.85 6.49
N ILE A 78 -4.63 0.11 5.49
CA ILE A 78 -4.25 -1.29 5.29
C ILE A 78 -3.20 -1.35 4.18
N SER A 79 -1.94 -1.57 4.56
CA SER A 79 -0.84 -1.76 3.63
C SER A 79 -0.70 -3.23 3.23
N ALA A 80 -0.40 -3.47 1.95
CA ALA A 80 -0.23 -4.81 1.40
C ALA A 80 1.14 -4.94 0.73
N ARG A 81 1.76 -6.11 0.88
CA ARG A 81 3.02 -6.46 0.22
C ARG A 81 2.83 -7.66 -0.70
N LEU A 82 3.36 -7.58 -1.91
CA LEU A 82 3.35 -8.68 -2.87
C LEU A 82 4.77 -8.96 -3.38
N PRO A 83 5.17 -10.24 -3.49
CA PRO A 83 6.39 -10.59 -4.20
C PRO A 83 6.14 -10.40 -5.70
N TYR A 84 7.08 -9.76 -6.39
CA TYR A 84 7.01 -9.54 -7.84
C TYR A 84 8.10 -10.30 -8.60
N TRP A 85 8.85 -11.19 -7.94
CA TRP A 85 9.91 -11.95 -8.58
C TRP A 85 9.32 -12.90 -9.65
N PRO A 86 9.60 -12.69 -10.95
CA PRO A 86 9.06 -13.56 -11.97
C PRO A 86 9.77 -14.92 -11.92
N ALA A 87 9.03 -16.02 -11.95
CA ALA A 87 9.60 -17.37 -11.86
C ALA A 87 10.58 -17.69 -13.00
N SER A 88 10.38 -17.09 -14.18
CA SER A 88 11.24 -17.23 -15.35
C SER A 88 12.30 -16.15 -15.49
N ALA A 89 12.41 -15.21 -14.53
CA ALA A 89 13.38 -14.14 -14.66
C ALA A 89 14.80 -14.67 -14.44
N ARG A 90 15.65 -14.48 -15.45
CA ARG A 90 17.09 -14.73 -15.38
C ARG A 90 17.73 -13.92 -14.25
N ASP A 91 18.91 -14.35 -13.81
CA ASP A 91 19.70 -13.57 -12.86
C ASP A 91 20.09 -12.22 -13.49
N ALA A 92 20.11 -11.16 -12.67
CA ALA A 92 20.42 -9.83 -13.18
C ALA A 92 21.89 -9.76 -13.66
N ARG A 93 22.80 -10.46 -12.99
CA ARG A 93 24.23 -10.50 -13.33
C ARG A 93 24.45 -11.19 -14.68
N GLU A 94 23.68 -12.21 -15.01
CA GLU A 94 23.76 -12.87 -16.32
C GLU A 94 23.34 -11.94 -17.46
N ILE A 95 22.27 -11.15 -17.26
CA ILE A 95 21.82 -10.18 -18.28
C ILE A 95 22.85 -9.06 -18.41
N LEU A 96 23.36 -8.54 -17.30
CA LEU A 96 24.33 -7.43 -17.29
C LEU A 96 25.71 -7.83 -17.84
N ALA A 97 26.05 -9.12 -17.82
CA ALA A 97 27.30 -9.63 -18.40
C ALA A 97 27.25 -9.80 -19.92
N ASP A 98 26.05 -9.77 -20.53
CA ASP A 98 25.86 -9.93 -21.96
C ASP A 98 25.73 -8.54 -22.64
N PRO A 99 26.74 -8.08 -23.40
CA PRO A 99 26.71 -6.76 -24.03
C PRO A 99 25.66 -6.64 -25.14
N SER A 100 25.05 -7.75 -25.58
CA SER A 100 23.97 -7.74 -26.56
C SER A 100 22.58 -7.46 -25.96
N LEU A 101 22.47 -7.43 -24.62
CA LEU A 101 21.20 -7.30 -23.92
C LEU A 101 21.12 -5.99 -23.12
N ALA A 102 19.91 -5.45 -23.01
CA ALA A 102 19.58 -4.40 -22.06
C ALA A 102 18.90 -5.01 -20.81
N TYR A 103 19.21 -4.47 -19.63
CA TYR A 103 18.54 -4.87 -18.40
C TYR A 103 17.28 -4.03 -18.15
N ILE A 104 16.15 -4.71 -17.95
CA ILE A 104 14.88 -4.09 -17.56
C ILE A 104 14.61 -4.41 -16.09
N SER A 105 14.25 -3.39 -15.32
CA SER A 105 13.86 -3.54 -13.91
C SER A 105 12.80 -4.62 -13.72
N ARG A 106 13.00 -5.52 -12.75
CA ARG A 106 12.12 -6.67 -12.52
C ARG A 106 10.64 -6.32 -12.32
N TYR A 107 10.33 -5.18 -11.69
CA TYR A 107 8.94 -4.75 -11.46
C TYR A 107 8.20 -4.35 -12.76
N ALA A 108 8.96 -4.05 -13.83
CA ALA A 108 8.42 -3.68 -15.14
C ALA A 108 8.26 -4.90 -16.07
N LEU A 109 8.59 -6.10 -15.60
CA LEU A 109 8.43 -7.33 -16.38
C LEU A 109 7.00 -7.88 -16.24
N GLY A 110 6.43 -8.30 -17.37
CA GLY A 110 5.10 -8.90 -17.41
C GLY A 110 3.96 -7.89 -17.44
N ARG A 111 2.85 -8.21 -16.76
CA ARG A 111 1.67 -7.35 -16.74
C ARG A 111 1.88 -6.18 -15.78
N ASP A 112 1.48 -4.98 -16.23
CA ASP A 112 1.47 -3.75 -15.43
C ASP A 112 0.94 -3.99 -14.00
N TYR A 113 1.81 -3.77 -13.02
CA TYR A 113 1.51 -4.06 -11.62
C TYR A 113 0.36 -3.21 -11.09
N HIS A 114 0.14 -2.01 -11.61
CA HIS A 114 -0.96 -1.15 -11.16
C HIS A 114 -2.30 -1.85 -11.33
N LYS A 115 -2.50 -2.48 -12.50
CA LYS A 115 -3.73 -3.22 -12.80
C LYS A 115 -3.86 -4.47 -11.93
N VAL A 116 -2.77 -5.22 -11.76
CA VAL A 116 -2.76 -6.46 -10.97
C VAL A 116 -3.01 -6.19 -9.49
N LEU A 117 -2.32 -5.19 -8.92
CA LEU A 117 -2.46 -4.81 -7.53
C LEU A 117 -3.83 -4.22 -7.24
N ARG A 118 -4.30 -3.28 -8.08
CA ARG A 118 -5.61 -2.64 -7.88
C ARG A 118 -6.75 -3.66 -7.88
N ASP A 119 -6.74 -4.62 -8.81
CA ASP A 119 -7.74 -5.68 -8.86
C ASP A 119 -7.74 -6.55 -7.58
N ARG A 120 -6.56 -6.98 -7.12
CA ARG A 120 -6.44 -7.79 -5.89
C ARG A 120 -6.86 -7.01 -4.65
N LEU A 121 -6.42 -5.76 -4.52
CA LEU A 121 -6.76 -4.91 -3.38
C LEU A 121 -8.25 -4.54 -3.37
N GLN A 122 -8.86 -4.32 -4.54
CA GLN A 122 -10.30 -4.08 -4.64
C GLN A 122 -11.10 -5.31 -4.21
N LYS A 123 -10.70 -6.51 -4.64
CA LYS A 123 -11.31 -7.77 -4.16
C LYS A 123 -11.19 -7.95 -2.65
N LEU A 124 -10.03 -7.58 -2.07
CA LEU A 124 -9.84 -7.61 -0.62
C LEU A 124 -10.76 -6.61 0.09
N ALA A 125 -10.83 -5.37 -0.42
CA ALA A 125 -11.67 -4.31 0.13
C ALA A 125 -13.16 -4.70 0.11
N SER A 126 -13.65 -5.29 -0.98
CA SER A 126 -15.03 -5.78 -1.06
C SER A 126 -15.32 -6.91 -0.06
N ARG A 127 -14.36 -7.80 0.23
CA ARG A 127 -14.52 -8.82 1.28
C ARG A 127 -14.58 -8.21 2.68
N ILE A 128 -13.79 -7.17 2.92
CA ILE A 128 -13.81 -6.42 4.19
C ILE A 128 -15.16 -5.73 4.37
N GLU A 129 -15.62 -5.02 3.33
CA GLU A 129 -16.90 -4.33 3.33
C GLU A 129 -18.06 -5.27 3.63
N ALA A 130 -18.13 -6.42 2.95
CA ALA A 130 -19.16 -7.44 3.20
C ALA A 130 -19.12 -7.95 4.66
N ALA A 131 -17.93 -8.27 5.18
CA ALA A 131 -17.79 -8.74 6.55
C ALA A 131 -18.12 -7.66 7.59
N CYS A 132 -17.83 -6.39 7.31
CA CYS A 132 -18.27 -5.27 8.15
C CYS A 132 -19.81 -5.19 8.20
N GLN A 133 -20.48 -5.31 7.05
CA GLN A 133 -21.95 -5.32 7.00
C GLN A 133 -22.55 -6.49 7.79
N GLU A 134 -21.98 -7.69 7.68
CA GLU A 134 -22.42 -8.88 8.42
C GLU A 134 -22.34 -8.70 9.95
N ILE A 135 -21.33 -7.97 10.44
CA ILE A 135 -21.15 -7.71 11.88
C ILE A 135 -21.81 -6.39 12.34
N GLY A 136 -22.70 -5.82 11.52
CA GLY A 136 -23.47 -4.63 11.87
C GLY A 136 -22.69 -3.30 11.79
N LEU A 137 -21.47 -3.30 11.24
CA LEU A 137 -20.82 -2.06 10.85
C LEU A 137 -21.48 -1.57 9.57
N GLY A 138 -21.93 -0.31 9.57
CA GLY A 138 -22.51 0.33 8.40
C GLY A 138 -21.57 0.37 7.18
N PRO A 139 -21.97 1.07 6.10
CA PRO A 139 -21.17 1.11 4.88
C PRO A 139 -19.76 1.63 5.14
N LEU A 140 -18.77 0.92 4.60
CA LEU A 140 -17.36 1.28 4.75
C LEU A 140 -16.98 2.31 3.69
N GLN A 141 -16.42 3.45 4.12
CA GLN A 141 -15.78 4.39 3.20
C GLN A 141 -14.31 3.98 3.03
N TYR A 142 -13.91 3.69 1.79
CA TYR A 142 -12.53 3.33 1.47
C TYR A 142 -12.15 3.75 0.05
N ARG A 143 -10.85 3.79 -0.21
CA ARG A 143 -10.30 3.91 -1.56
C ARG A 143 -9.04 3.08 -1.69
N VAL A 144 -8.95 2.33 -2.79
CA VAL A 144 -7.76 1.55 -3.13
C VAL A 144 -6.76 2.43 -3.88
N PHE A 145 -5.51 2.38 -3.44
CA PHE A 145 -4.39 3.08 -4.06
C PHE A 145 -3.26 2.11 -4.43
N THR A 146 -2.54 2.46 -5.50
CA THR A 146 -1.33 1.80 -5.98
C THR A 146 -0.51 2.86 -6.72
N ASP A 147 0.67 3.27 -6.21
CA ASP A 147 1.72 4.13 -6.80
C ASP A 147 1.31 5.46 -7.50
N SER A 148 0.28 5.45 -8.34
CA SER A 148 -0.31 6.57 -9.08
C SER A 148 -1.07 7.60 -8.23
N ALA A 149 -1.06 7.51 -6.91
CA ALA A 149 -1.74 8.45 -6.03
C ALA A 149 -0.76 9.03 -5.02
N PRO A 150 -0.97 10.28 -4.54
CA PRO A 150 -0.07 10.89 -3.57
C PRO A 150 -0.33 10.24 -2.21
N VAL A 151 0.25 9.06 -1.97
CA VAL A 151 0.20 8.31 -0.71
C VAL A 151 1.63 7.99 -0.28
N MET A 152 1.95 8.16 1.00
CA MET A 152 3.26 7.80 1.55
C MET A 152 3.36 6.29 1.83
N GLU A 153 3.25 5.46 0.78
CA GLU A 153 3.16 3.99 0.87
C GLU A 153 4.29 3.38 1.71
N VAL A 154 5.54 3.80 1.48
CA VAL A 154 6.72 3.30 2.22
C VAL A 154 6.66 3.68 3.70
N ALA A 155 6.24 4.90 4.03
CA ALA A 155 6.17 5.36 5.42
C ALA A 155 5.05 4.62 6.18
N LEU A 156 3.89 4.46 5.56
CA LEU A 156 2.76 3.70 6.11
C LEU A 156 3.15 2.22 6.30
N ALA A 157 3.79 1.60 5.32
CA ALA A 157 4.27 0.24 5.45
C ALA A 157 5.32 0.07 6.56
N ALA A 158 6.20 1.07 6.78
CA ALA A 158 7.22 1.05 7.82
C ALA A 158 6.68 1.20 9.25
N GLN A 159 5.49 1.79 9.41
CA GLN A 159 4.77 1.79 10.70
C GLN A 159 4.23 0.41 11.07
N THR A 160 4.28 -0.53 10.11
CA THR A 160 3.84 -1.90 10.29
C THR A 160 5.03 -2.85 10.17
N LYS A 161 4.82 -4.13 10.47
CA LYS A 161 5.87 -5.16 10.34
C LYS A 161 6.10 -5.62 8.89
N LEU A 162 5.73 -4.82 7.89
CA LEU A 162 5.88 -5.18 6.47
C LEU A 162 7.28 -4.91 5.91
N GLY A 163 8.00 -3.96 6.48
CA GLY A 163 9.36 -3.61 6.06
C GLY A 163 9.88 -2.35 6.76
N TRP A 164 11.03 -1.88 6.32
CA TRP A 164 11.66 -0.64 6.78
C TRP A 164 12.21 0.11 5.55
N ARG A 165 12.48 1.41 5.71
CA ARG A 165 13.17 2.18 4.68
C ARG A 165 14.66 1.86 4.70
N GLY A 166 15.20 1.36 3.59
CA GLY A 166 16.63 1.17 3.40
C GLY A 166 17.41 2.49 3.34
N LYS A 167 18.74 2.39 3.28
CA LYS A 167 19.63 3.54 3.08
C LYS A 167 19.53 4.09 1.65
#